data_AF-A0A973LED6-F1
#
_entry.id   AF-A0A973LED6-F1
#
_cell.length_a   1.000
_cell.length_b   1.000
_cell.length_c   1.000
_cell.angle_alpha   90.00
_cell.angle_beta   90.00
_cell.angle_gamma   90.00
#
_symmetry.space_group_name_H-M   'P 1'
#
loop_
_entity.id
_entity.type
_entity.pdbx_description
1 polymer ?
#
loop_
_entity_poly.entity_id
_entity_poly.type
_entity_poly.pdbx_seq_one_letter_code
_entity_poly.pdbx_strand_id
1 'polypeptide(L)'
;MSSSSTVVPVLEIGGTHVTAALVDARAGAVVPGTVRRDGLDAAADAESILGAILACAGSVDAAAGAPWGVAVPGPFDYAQG
;
A
#
# COMPACT_ATOMS: atom_id res chain seq x y z
N MET A 1 7.08 -27.13 2.01
CA MET A 1 7.70 -25.85 1.59
C MET A 1 6.58 -25.01 1.00
N SER A 2 6.03 -24.06 1.75
CA SER A 2 5.02 -23.15 1.21
C SER A 2 5.70 -22.26 0.19
N SER A 3 5.25 -22.32 -1.06
CA SER A 3 5.71 -21.40 -2.10
C SER A 3 5.37 -19.98 -1.67
N SER A 4 6.37 -19.16 -1.38
CA SER A 4 6.14 -17.72 -1.19
C SER A 4 5.55 -17.19 -2.50
N SER A 5 4.34 -16.62 -2.44
CA SER A 5 3.84 -15.79 -3.53
C SER A 5 4.89 -14.72 -3.83
N THR A 6 5.26 -14.54 -5.09
CA THR A 6 6.10 -13.41 -5.52
C THR A 6 5.26 -12.15 -5.70
N VAL A 7 3.93 -12.27 -5.65
CA VAL A 7 3.00 -11.15 -5.70
C VAL A 7 2.84 -10.59 -4.28
N VAL A 8 3.25 -9.33 -4.12
CA VAL A 8 3.24 -8.59 -2.86
C VAL A 8 2.30 -7.39 -3.03
N PRO A 9 1.35 -7.17 -2.10
CA PRO A 9 0.57 -5.94 -2.10
C PRO A 9 1.42 -4.77 -1.62
N VAL A 10 1.27 -3.62 -2.27
CA VAL A 10 2.05 -2.42 -1.95
C VAL A 10 1.17 -1.21 -1.76
N LEU A 11 1.61 -0.30 -0.89
CA LEU A 11 1.10 1.05 -0.73
C LEU A 11 2.22 2.05 -0.97
N GLU A 12 1.94 3.08 -1.75
CA GLU A 12 2.71 4.32 -1.81
C GLU A 12 1.84 5.43 -1.24
N ILE A 13 2.31 6.05 -0.17
CA ILE A 13 1.63 7.15 0.51
C ILE A 13 2.41 8.41 0.20
N GLY A 14 1.79 9.33 -0.51
CA GLY A 14 2.29 10.67 -0.75
C GLY A 14 1.64 11.70 0.17
N GLY A 15 2.01 12.98 0.02
CA GLY A 15 1.41 14.06 0.82
C GLY A 15 -0.03 14.42 0.44
N THR A 16 -0.53 13.92 -0.68
CA THR A 16 -1.86 14.27 -1.23
C THR A 16 -2.61 13.08 -1.82
N HIS A 17 -2.03 11.89 -1.73
CA HIS A 17 -2.58 10.70 -2.36
C HIS A 17 -2.06 9.44 -1.70
N VAL A 18 -2.78 8.35 -1.96
CA VAL A 18 -2.35 6.99 -1.68
C VAL A 18 -2.54 6.15 -2.94
N THR A 19 -1.57 5.30 -3.24
CA THR A 19 -1.60 4.38 -4.37
C THR A 19 -1.44 2.96 -3.84
N ALA A 20 -2.39 2.07 -4.15
CA ALA A 20 -2.29 0.63 -3.86
C ALA A 20 -2.12 -0.17 -5.16
N ALA A 21 -1.37 -1.26 -5.11
CA ALA A 21 -1.22 -2.19 -6.24
C ALA A 21 -0.76 -3.58 -5.78
N LEU A 22 -0.79 -4.55 -6.70
CA LEU A 22 -0.01 -5.78 -6.57
C LEU A 22 1.27 -5.67 -7.40
N VAL A 23 2.40 -6.11 -6.84
CA VAL A 23 3.70 -6.14 -7.51
C VAL A 23 4.20 -7.57 -7.57
N ASP A 24 4.59 -8.04 -8.76
CA ASP A 24 5.42 -9.23 -8.88
C ASP A 24 6.86 -8.86 -8.55
N ALA A 25 7.28 -9.16 -7.33
CA ALA A 25 8.59 -8.85 -6.81
C ALA A 25 9.72 -9.59 -7.55
N ARG A 26 9.41 -10.72 -8.21
CA ARG A 26 10.40 -11.44 -9.03
C ARG A 26 10.60 -10.76 -10.38
N ALA A 27 9.51 -10.28 -10.99
CA ALA A 27 9.56 -9.56 -12.25
C ALA A 27 9.97 -8.08 -12.09
N GLY A 28 9.85 -7.53 -10.87
CA GLY A 28 10.06 -6.12 -10.60
C GLY A 28 9.00 -5.24 -11.26
N ALA A 29 7.77 -5.74 -11.40
CA ALA A 29 6.72 -5.11 -12.19
C ALA A 29 5.39 -5.07 -11.45
N VAL A 30 4.63 -3.99 -11.68
CA VAL A 30 3.24 -3.88 -11.21
C VAL A 30 2.37 -4.84 -12.02
N VAL A 31 1.50 -5.58 -11.34
CA VAL A 31 0.53 -6.46 -11.97
C VAL A 31 -0.52 -5.60 -12.70
N PRO A 32 -0.71 -5.76 -14.03
CA PRO A 32 -1.63 -4.93 -14.80
C PRO A 32 -3.06 -4.94 -14.23
N GLY A 33 -3.71 -3.77 -14.24
CA GLY A 33 -5.09 -3.61 -13.76
C GLY A 33 -5.27 -3.56 -12.24
N THR A 34 -4.19 -3.68 -11.45
CA THR A 34 -4.26 -3.67 -9.97
C THR A 34 -4.04 -2.29 -9.35
N VAL A 35 -3.53 -1.32 -10.11
CA VAL A 35 -3.26 0.03 -9.58
C VAL A 35 -4.57 0.71 -9.20
N ARG A 36 -4.60 1.23 -7.97
CA ARG A 36 -5.68 2.03 -7.40
C ARG A 36 -5.03 3.25 -6.78
N ARG A 37 -5.60 4.43 -7.03
CA ARG A 37 -5.04 5.69 -6.56
C ARG A 37 -6.18 6.60 -6.14
N ASP A 38 -6.13 7.02 -4.88
CA ASP A 38 -7.11 7.88 -4.27
C ASP A 38 -6.44 9.15 -3.74
N GLY A 39 -7.25 10.21 -3.59
CA GLY A 39 -6.82 11.43 -2.92
C GLY A 39 -6.67 11.20 -1.41
N LEU A 40 -5.69 11.86 -0.81
CA LEU A 40 -5.45 11.83 0.63
C LEU A 40 -5.34 13.26 1.14
N ASP A 41 -6.18 13.63 2.10
CA ASP A 41 -6.07 14.93 2.78
C ASP A 41 -5.13 14.80 3.97
N ALA A 42 -3.88 15.27 3.81
CA ALA A 42 -2.88 15.24 4.87
C ALA A 42 -3.18 16.21 6.03
N ALA A 43 -4.16 17.10 5.88
CA ALA A 43 -4.61 18.00 6.95
C ALA A 43 -5.76 17.39 7.78
N ALA A 44 -6.31 16.25 7.38
CA ALA A 44 -7.35 15.55 8.13
C ALA A 44 -6.81 14.96 9.44
N ASP A 45 -7.71 14.52 10.32
CA ASP A 45 -7.31 13.80 11.53
C ASP A 45 -6.75 12.40 11.20
N ALA A 46 -6.06 11.82 12.18
CA ALA A 46 -5.36 10.54 12.00
C ALA A 46 -6.31 9.39 11.63
N GLU A 47 -7.53 9.37 12.18
CA GLU A 47 -8.53 8.35 11.88
C GLU A 47 -9.00 8.44 10.43
N SER A 48 -9.25 9.65 9.94
CA SER A 48 -9.64 9.90 8.54
C SER A 48 -8.52 9.55 7.57
N ILE A 49 -7.28 9.91 7.89
CA ILE A 49 -6.09 9.55 7.09
C ILE A 49 -5.95 8.02 7.02
N LEU A 50 -6.01 7.34 8.17
CA LEU A 50 -5.92 5.89 8.22
C LEU A 50 -7.08 5.22 7.47
N GLY A 51 -8.30 5.73 7.62
CA GLY A 51 -9.47 5.25 6.90
C GLY A 51 -9.32 5.33 5.38
N ALA A 52 -8.79 6.44 4.86
CA ALA A 52 -8.53 6.61 3.43
C ALA A 52 -7.45 5.64 2.93
N ILE A 53 -6.36 5.44 3.69
CA ILE A 53 -5.31 4.47 3.37
C ILE A 53 -5.88 3.04 3.32
N LEU A 54 -6.67 2.65 4.33
CA LEU A 54 -7.29 1.33 4.40
C LEU A 54 -8.31 1.10 3.28
N ALA A 55 -9.09 2.12 2.92
CA ALA A 55 -10.04 2.05 1.80
C ALA A 55 -9.32 1.80 0.47
N CYS A 56 -8.22 2.53 0.22
CA CYS A 56 -7.40 2.33 -0.98
C CYS A 56 -6.77 0.93 -0.98
N ALA A 57 -6.18 0.50 0.13
CA ALA A 57 -5.59 -0.83 0.28
C ALA A 57 -6.61 -1.95 0.04
N GLY A 58 -7.81 -1.83 0.63
CA GLY A 58 -8.90 -2.80 0.50
C GLY A 58 -9.49 -2.92 -0.90
N SER A 59 -9.17 -2.00 -1.81
CA SER A 59 -9.58 -2.08 -3.22
C SER A 59 -8.71 -3.01 -4.07
N VAL A 60 -7.62 -3.53 -3.51
CA VAL A 60 -6.72 -4.50 -4.12
C VAL A 60 -6.98 -5.89 -3.54
N ASP A 61 -7.13 -6.89 -4.41
CA ASP A 61 -7.35 -8.30 -4.02
C ASP A 61 -6.05 -8.95 -3.53
N ALA A 62 -5.61 -8.55 -2.34
CA ALA A 62 -4.44 -9.10 -1.68
C ALA A 62 -4.81 -10.37 -0.88
N ALA A 63 -3.91 -11.36 -0.90
CA ALA A 63 -4.10 -12.55 -0.08
C ALA A 63 -4.18 -12.18 1.41
N ALA A 64 -5.13 -12.80 2.12
CA ALA A 64 -5.30 -12.58 3.55
C ALA A 64 -4.00 -12.87 4.32
N GLY A 65 -3.57 -11.92 5.16
CA GLY A 65 -2.33 -12.02 5.93
C GLY A 65 -1.04 -11.81 5.13
N ALA A 66 -1.13 -11.42 3.85
CA ALA A 66 0.07 -11.06 3.08
C ALA A 66 0.77 -9.84 3.69
N PRO A 67 2.12 -9.85 3.81
CA PRO A 67 2.86 -8.67 4.22
C PRO A 67 2.76 -7.59 3.13
N TRP A 68 2.50 -6.35 3.55
CA TRP A 68 2.45 -5.20 2.65
C TRP A 68 3.79 -4.49 2.59
N GLY A 69 4.21 -4.11 1.39
CA GLY A 69 5.28 -3.14 1.20
C GLY A 69 4.70 -1.73 1.28
N VAL A 70 5.22 -0.88 2.17
CA VAL A 70 4.71 0.49 2.36
C VAL A 70 5.84 1.48 2.11
N ALA A 71 5.63 2.38 1.15
CA ALA A 71 6.47 3.54 0.91
C ALA A 71 5.78 4.78 1.44
N VAL A 72 6.49 5.58 2.25
CA VAL A 72 5.98 6.79 2.92
C VAL A 72 6.97 7.95 2.74
N PRO A 73 6.51 9.21 2.85
CA PRO A 73 7.40 10.36 2.80
C PRO A 73 8.31 10.36 4.04
N GLY A 74 9.59 10.71 3.84
CA GLY A 74 10.53 10.83 4.95
C GLY A 74 10.39 12.17 5.70
N PRO A 75 10.87 12.24 6.96
CA PRO A 75 11.40 11.15 7.76
C PRO A 75 10.30 10.25 8.36
N PHE A 76 10.56 8.93 8.50
CA PHE A 76 9.67 7.96 9.15
C PHE A 76 10.38 7.28 10.33
N ASP A 77 9.69 7.13 11.45
CA ASP A 77 10.20 6.41 12.62
C ASP A 77 9.89 4.91 12.50
N TYR A 78 10.85 4.13 12.01
CA TYR A 78 10.69 2.69 11.85
C TYR A 78 10.58 1.90 13.16
N ALA A 79 10.91 2.49 14.30
CA ALA A 79 10.80 1.81 15.60
C ALA A 79 9.42 1.98 16.23
N GLN A 80 8.72 3.08 15.92
CA GLN A 80 7.38 3.38 16.43
C GLN A 80 6.27 3.23 15.37
N GLY A 81 6.65 3.02 14.11
CA GLY A 81 5.76 2.90 12.95
C GLY A 81 5.34 1.47 12.62
#